data_AF-A0A949CQA8-F1
#
_entry.id   AF-A0A949CQA8-F1
#
_cell.length_a   1.000
_cell.length_b   1.000
_cell.length_c   1.000
_cell.angle_alpha   90.00
_cell.angle_beta   90.00
_cell.angle_gamma   90.00
#
_symmetry.space_group_name_H-M   'P 1'
#
loop_
_entity.id
_entity.type
_entity.pdbx_description
1 polymer ?
#
loop_
_entity_poly.entity_id
_entity_poly.type
_entity_poly.pdbx_seq_one_letter_code
_entity_poly.pdbx_strand_id
1 'polypeptide(L)'
;TDRDLPLPLILLGSILLVIGLMAVPQLGLGFDTKGIAGAMMIIIFGFLFVTVASRLTGEIGSSSNPISGMTVATLLLTCLILLALESFGLVAIDKTIKLTALTIAGVVCVASSNGGSTAQALKTGHLVGATPSSQQLAILVGALTSALVVGLVLLAINEANSTYSKKAIEQYKDVVIDVAGLPKDTVHSGPYASEDKNEYYVLNLGRAETGGQLPPGRYLIGSDGKPAYLVDPAINGMLKKDDNGKDITGYKFDAPKSVLMQLIIDGILDRRLPWGLVLFGVLIAVTLELSGVPSLPFAVGVYLPLAASTPIFAGGVIRWFVDRRNRKASEEDDSSPAVLLSSGYIAGGAIAAVLISFMNFYPDILKKIDFSAGPPADGEEVGSMVAGWVPEAWFQSPYPSLVAFGVLAIVLLAVGMLKGKPSDRTN
;
A
#
# COMPACT_ATOMS: atom_id res chain seq x y z
N THR A 1 -26.50 5.12 -29.35
CA THR A 1 -26.33 4.92 -27.89
C THR A 1 -25.40 5.96 -27.28
N ASP A 2 -25.02 6.99 -28.05
CA ASP A 2 -24.03 8.03 -27.68
C ASP A 2 -24.66 9.14 -26.85
N ARG A 3 -24.98 8.82 -25.59
CA ARG A 3 -25.38 9.80 -24.58
C ARG A 3 -24.26 9.94 -23.57
N ASP A 4 -23.45 10.97 -23.76
CA ASP A 4 -22.40 11.37 -22.81
C ASP A 4 -22.98 12.19 -21.65
N LEU A 5 -22.26 12.20 -20.52
CA LEU A 5 -22.52 13.18 -19.48
C LEU A 5 -22.21 14.59 -19.99
N PRO A 6 -23.05 15.60 -19.67
CA PRO A 6 -22.85 16.95 -20.15
C PRO A 6 -21.55 17.53 -19.58
N LEU A 7 -20.69 18.07 -20.46
CA LEU A 7 -19.38 18.63 -20.07
C LEU A 7 -19.44 19.67 -18.94
N PRO A 8 -20.44 20.58 -18.87
CA PRO A 8 -20.57 21.50 -17.75
C PRO A 8 -20.73 20.80 -16.39
N LEU A 9 -21.44 19.68 -16.34
CA LEU A 9 -21.62 18.90 -15.12
C LEU A 9 -20.30 18.26 -14.67
N ILE A 10 -19.51 17.76 -15.62
CA ILE A 10 -18.20 17.16 -15.33
C ILE A 10 -17.22 18.22 -14.80
N LEU A 11 -17.14 19.37 -15.46
CA LEU A 11 -16.26 20.47 -15.06
C LEU A 11 -16.67 21.02 -13.69
N LEU A 12 -17.98 21.30 -13.49
CA LEU A 12 -18.49 21.77 -12.21
C LEU A 12 -18.26 20.73 -11.10
N GLY A 13 -18.55 19.45 -11.37
CA GLY A 13 -18.32 18.36 -10.43
C GLY A 13 -16.84 18.22 -10.03
N SER A 14 -15.92 18.37 -10.98
CA SER A 14 -14.48 18.31 -10.71
C SER A 14 -14.02 19.46 -9.82
N ILE A 15 -14.49 20.68 -10.08
CA ILE A 15 -14.19 21.84 -9.23
C ILE A 15 -14.78 21.66 -7.83
N LEU A 16 -16.04 21.22 -7.73
CA LEU A 16 -16.70 20.95 -6.45
C LEU A 16 -15.98 19.85 -5.65
N LEU A 17 -15.46 18.82 -6.30
CA LEU A 17 -14.66 17.79 -5.63
C LEU A 17 -13.36 18.36 -5.06
N VAL A 18 -12.65 19.21 -5.81
CA VAL A 18 -11.42 19.86 -5.31
C VAL A 18 -11.74 20.79 -4.13
N ILE A 19 -12.82 21.57 -4.21
CA ILE A 19 -13.30 22.40 -3.08
C ILE A 19 -13.66 21.51 -1.89
N GLY A 20 -14.31 20.37 -2.13
CA GLY A 20 -14.62 19.38 -1.10
C GLY A 20 -13.36 18.83 -0.42
N LEU A 21 -12.31 18.53 -1.18
CA LEU A 21 -11.01 18.11 -0.63
C LEU A 21 -10.36 19.23 0.21
N MET A 22 -10.45 20.48 -0.22
CA MET A 22 -9.98 21.65 0.55
C MET A 22 -10.75 21.89 1.83
N ALA A 23 -12.01 21.47 1.89
CA ALA A 23 -12.85 21.61 3.08
C ALA A 23 -12.55 20.56 4.17
N VAL A 24 -11.69 19.57 3.89
CA VAL A 24 -11.33 18.50 4.84
C VAL A 24 -9.93 18.78 5.41
N PRO A 25 -9.80 19.33 6.64
CA PRO A 25 -8.50 19.70 7.21
C PRO A 25 -7.56 18.50 7.40
N GLN A 26 -8.13 17.31 7.57
CA GLN A 26 -7.39 16.04 7.72
C GLN A 26 -6.58 15.66 6.47
N LEU A 27 -6.83 16.31 5.33
CA LEU A 27 -6.05 16.10 4.10
C LEU A 27 -4.85 17.05 3.98
N GLY A 28 -4.64 17.93 4.95
CA GLY A 28 -3.63 18.99 4.84
C GLY A 28 -3.93 19.98 3.72
N LEU A 29 -5.14 19.93 3.16
CA LEU A 29 -5.70 20.91 2.24
C LEU A 29 -6.62 21.82 3.06
N GLY A 30 -6.47 23.13 2.88
CA GLY A 30 -7.27 24.15 3.52
C GLY A 30 -7.60 25.28 2.56
N PHE A 31 -8.28 26.31 3.07
CA PHE A 31 -8.50 27.56 2.33
C PHE A 31 -7.35 28.56 2.53
N ASP A 32 -6.22 28.09 3.08
CA ASP A 32 -4.97 28.82 3.20
C ASP A 32 -4.18 28.80 1.88
N THR A 33 -3.14 29.63 1.79
CA THR A 33 -2.30 29.73 0.57
C THR A 33 -1.70 28.38 0.18
N LYS A 34 -1.31 27.58 1.17
CA LYS A 34 -0.82 26.20 0.99
C LYS A 34 -1.87 25.29 0.37
N GLY A 35 -3.10 25.28 0.91
CA GLY A 35 -4.18 24.47 0.39
C GLY A 35 -4.61 24.85 -1.02
N ILE A 36 -4.63 26.16 -1.33
CA ILE A 36 -4.91 26.65 -2.69
C ILE A 36 -3.81 26.20 -3.67
N ALA A 37 -2.53 26.30 -3.29
CA ALA A 37 -1.43 25.78 -4.10
C ALA A 37 -1.55 24.26 -4.31
N GLY A 38 -1.96 23.53 -3.26
CA GLY A 38 -2.27 22.10 -3.32
C GLY A 38 -3.37 21.75 -4.31
N ALA A 39 -4.50 22.46 -4.24
CA ALA A 39 -5.63 22.29 -5.13
C ALA A 39 -5.26 22.56 -6.59
N MET A 40 -4.48 23.61 -6.86
CA MET A 40 -3.97 23.91 -8.20
C MET A 40 -3.08 22.79 -8.73
N MET A 41 -2.18 22.27 -7.90
CA MET A 41 -1.33 21.12 -8.27
C MET A 41 -2.16 19.86 -8.57
N ILE A 42 -3.22 19.58 -7.80
CA ILE A 42 -4.14 18.46 -8.07
C ILE A 42 -4.78 18.59 -9.45
N ILE A 43 -5.27 19.78 -9.81
CA ILE A 43 -5.90 20.01 -11.12
C ILE A 43 -4.87 19.85 -12.24
N ILE A 44 -3.70 20.50 -12.12
CA ILE A 44 -2.67 20.50 -13.17
C ILE A 44 -2.09 19.11 -13.37
N PHE A 45 -1.63 18.46 -12.30
CA PHE A 45 -1.05 17.12 -12.37
C PHE A 45 -2.10 16.05 -12.66
N GLY A 46 -3.31 16.19 -12.11
CA GLY A 46 -4.43 15.33 -12.43
C GLY A 46 -4.73 15.35 -13.92
N PHE A 47 -4.89 16.54 -14.52
CA PHE A 47 -5.11 16.67 -15.96
C PHE A 47 -3.98 16.05 -16.80
N LEU A 48 -2.73 16.36 -16.46
CA LEU A 48 -1.55 15.88 -17.19
C LEU A 48 -1.42 14.34 -17.12
N PHE A 49 -1.45 13.77 -15.92
CA PHE A 49 -1.23 12.34 -15.73
C PHE A 49 -2.45 11.49 -16.08
N VAL A 50 -3.69 11.99 -15.93
CA VAL A 50 -4.89 11.31 -16.46
C VAL A 50 -4.83 11.19 -17.98
N THR A 51 -4.32 12.21 -18.67
CA THR A 51 -4.17 12.18 -20.14
C THR A 51 -3.17 11.12 -20.58
N VAL A 52 -2.00 11.05 -19.92
CA VAL A 52 -0.99 10.02 -20.18
C VAL A 52 -1.52 8.63 -19.86
N ALA A 53 -2.15 8.46 -18.69
CA ALA A 53 -2.74 7.21 -18.25
C ALA A 53 -3.82 6.70 -19.23
N SER A 54 -4.70 7.59 -19.68
CA SER A 54 -5.79 7.26 -20.63
C SER A 54 -5.26 6.81 -21.98
N ARG A 55 -4.18 7.44 -22.49
CA ARG A 55 -3.55 7.02 -23.75
C ARG A 55 -2.88 5.67 -23.62
N LEU A 56 -2.01 5.49 -22.62
CA LEU A 56 -1.29 4.23 -22.42
C LEU A 56 -2.26 3.06 -22.19
N THR A 57 -3.31 3.30 -21.40
CA THR A 57 -4.34 2.30 -21.12
C THR A 57 -5.23 2.04 -22.35
N GLY A 58 -5.51 3.05 -23.18
CA GLY A 58 -6.30 2.91 -24.40
C GLY A 58 -5.56 2.18 -25.53
N GLU A 59 -4.24 2.35 -25.61
CA GLU A 59 -3.36 1.75 -26.63
C GLU A 59 -2.86 0.36 -26.22
N ILE A 60 -2.31 0.23 -25.01
CA ILE A 60 -1.56 -0.95 -24.55
C ILE A 60 -2.36 -1.73 -23.48
N GLY A 61 -3.31 -1.09 -22.80
CA GLY A 61 -4.11 -1.69 -21.73
C GLY A 61 -3.69 -1.25 -20.32
N SER A 62 -4.57 -1.45 -19.33
CA SER A 62 -4.39 -0.94 -17.97
C SER A 62 -3.23 -1.56 -17.22
N SER A 63 -2.87 -2.81 -17.54
CA SER A 63 -1.71 -3.52 -16.96
C SER A 63 -0.38 -2.81 -17.22
N SER A 64 -0.30 -2.07 -18.32
CA SER A 64 0.90 -1.34 -18.76
C SER A 64 0.90 0.12 -18.32
N ASN A 65 -0.10 0.56 -17.55
CA ASN A 65 -0.19 1.93 -17.06
C ASN A 65 0.83 2.18 -15.93
N PRO A 66 1.80 3.11 -16.07
CA PRO A 66 2.87 3.36 -15.11
C PRO A 66 2.40 4.18 -13.89
N ILE A 67 1.30 3.76 -13.24
CA ILE A 67 0.63 4.49 -12.14
C ILE A 67 1.62 4.80 -11.01
N SER A 68 2.46 3.83 -10.63
CA SER A 68 3.47 4.03 -9.60
C SER A 68 4.50 5.09 -9.98
N GLY A 69 4.96 5.11 -11.24
CA GLY A 69 5.90 6.11 -11.73
C GLY A 69 5.29 7.51 -11.75
N MET A 70 4.04 7.64 -12.21
CA MET A 70 3.31 8.91 -12.21
C MET A 70 3.07 9.43 -10.78
N THR A 71 2.83 8.53 -9.82
CA THR A 71 2.67 8.88 -8.40
C THR A 71 3.97 9.42 -7.80
N VAL A 72 5.10 8.73 -8.03
CA VAL A 72 6.43 9.19 -7.57
C VAL A 72 6.76 10.54 -8.20
N ALA A 73 6.57 10.69 -9.51
CA ALA A 73 6.83 11.93 -10.22
C ALA A 73 5.99 13.10 -9.68
N THR A 74 4.69 12.87 -9.44
CA THR A 74 3.81 13.85 -8.80
C THR A 74 4.33 14.25 -7.44
N LEU A 75 4.67 13.27 -6.59
CA LEU A 75 5.15 13.54 -5.24
C LEU A 75 6.46 14.36 -5.24
N LEU A 76 7.43 13.98 -6.08
CA LEU A 76 8.69 14.68 -6.25
C LEU A 76 8.47 16.13 -6.71
N LEU A 77 7.70 16.33 -7.78
CA LEU A 77 7.41 17.67 -8.29
C LEU A 77 6.65 18.51 -7.27
N THR A 78 5.65 17.94 -6.61
CA THR A 78 4.91 18.61 -5.53
C THR A 78 5.84 19.04 -4.40
N CYS A 79 6.70 18.15 -3.90
CA CYS A 79 7.65 18.51 -2.84
C CYS A 79 8.61 19.63 -3.29
N LEU A 80 9.09 19.60 -4.53
CA LEU A 80 9.98 20.65 -5.06
C LEU A 80 9.27 21.98 -5.25
N ILE A 81 8.03 21.97 -5.74
CA ILE A 81 7.21 23.18 -5.89
C ILE A 81 6.91 23.77 -4.51
N LEU A 82 6.54 22.97 -3.53
CA LEU A 82 6.27 23.43 -2.17
C LEU A 82 7.53 24.05 -1.53
N LEU A 83 8.70 23.44 -1.71
CA LEU A 83 9.98 23.98 -1.26
C LEU A 83 10.35 25.29 -1.98
N ALA A 84 10.04 25.40 -3.28
CA ALA A 84 10.23 26.62 -4.04
C ALA A 84 9.29 27.75 -3.56
N LEU A 85 8.01 27.44 -3.33
CA LEU A 85 7.02 28.39 -2.79
C LEU A 85 7.41 28.88 -1.39
N GLU A 86 8.00 28.01 -0.56
CA GLU A 86 8.57 28.41 0.72
C GLU A 86 9.74 29.39 0.55
N SER A 87 10.61 29.15 -0.42
CA SER A 87 11.74 30.04 -0.71
C SER A 87 11.29 31.45 -1.15
N PHE A 88 10.08 31.56 -1.73
CA PHE A 88 9.44 32.85 -2.05
C PHE A 88 8.60 33.43 -0.91
N GLY A 89 8.51 32.76 0.25
CA GLY A 89 7.73 33.21 1.40
C GLY A 89 6.21 33.05 1.23
N LEU A 90 5.74 32.27 0.24
CA LEU A 90 4.31 32.08 -0.05
C LEU A 90 3.67 30.97 0.80
N VAL A 91 4.48 30.01 1.27
CA VAL A 91 4.07 28.83 2.04
C VAL A 91 5.08 28.58 3.15
N ALA A 92 4.63 28.19 4.35
CA ALA A 92 5.53 27.74 5.43
C ALA A 92 5.61 26.21 5.45
N ILE A 93 6.82 25.66 5.66
CA ILE A 93 7.00 24.23 5.96
C ILE A 93 6.54 23.98 7.40
N ASP A 94 5.29 23.56 7.55
CA ASP A 94 4.70 23.11 8.81
C ASP A 94 4.59 21.58 8.86
N LYS A 95 4.15 21.01 10.00
CA LYS A 95 3.95 19.54 10.13
C LYS A 95 2.94 18.99 9.12
N THR A 96 2.03 19.83 8.63
CA THR A 96 0.97 19.43 7.71
C THR A 96 1.40 19.44 6.24
N ILE A 97 2.53 20.07 5.88
CA ILE A 97 2.96 20.17 4.48
C ILE A 97 3.33 18.81 3.88
N LYS A 98 3.87 17.90 4.71
CA LYS A 98 4.14 16.50 4.33
C LYS A 98 2.85 15.76 4.01
N LEU A 99 1.80 16.00 4.80
CA LEU A 99 0.45 15.48 4.57
C LEU A 99 -0.15 16.08 3.30
N THR A 100 0.00 17.39 3.05
CA THR A 100 -0.44 18.04 1.81
C THR A 100 0.19 17.39 0.58
N ALA A 101 1.51 17.16 0.59
CA ALA A 101 2.22 16.52 -0.51
C ALA A 101 1.72 15.08 -0.76
N LEU A 102 1.52 14.30 0.31
CA LEU A 102 0.98 12.94 0.24
C LEU A 102 -0.44 12.93 -0.35
N THR A 103 -1.30 13.85 0.09
CA THR A 103 -2.67 13.98 -0.42
C THR A 103 -2.67 14.31 -1.91
N ILE A 104 -1.86 15.26 -2.36
CA ILE A 104 -1.79 15.62 -3.79
C ILE A 104 -1.37 14.41 -4.62
N ALA A 105 -0.29 13.73 -4.22
CA ALA A 105 0.17 12.52 -4.91
C ALA A 105 -0.88 11.39 -4.90
N GLY A 106 -1.57 11.20 -3.77
CA GLY A 106 -2.64 10.21 -3.63
C GLY A 106 -3.83 10.50 -4.54
N VAL A 107 -4.32 11.74 -4.57
CA VAL A 107 -5.45 12.15 -5.42
C VAL A 107 -5.09 12.01 -6.90
N VAL A 108 -3.90 12.46 -7.31
CA VAL A 108 -3.44 12.34 -8.69
C VAL A 108 -3.22 10.88 -9.09
N CYS A 109 -2.72 10.04 -8.19
CA CYS A 109 -2.61 8.60 -8.39
C CYS A 109 -3.97 7.95 -8.66
N VAL A 110 -4.97 8.21 -7.79
CA VAL A 110 -6.33 7.68 -7.94
C VAL A 110 -6.98 8.21 -9.22
N ALA A 111 -6.82 9.50 -9.52
CA ALA A 111 -7.33 10.10 -10.75
C ALA A 111 -6.72 9.43 -11.99
N SER A 112 -5.40 9.26 -12.04
CA SER A 112 -4.69 8.66 -13.18
C SER A 112 -5.08 7.19 -13.39
N SER A 113 -5.20 6.43 -12.30
CA SER A 113 -5.66 5.03 -12.32
C SER A 113 -7.08 4.90 -12.85
N ASN A 114 -8.00 5.70 -12.31
CA ASN A 114 -9.41 5.66 -12.71
C ASN A 114 -9.62 6.23 -14.11
N GLY A 115 -8.88 7.26 -14.49
CA GLY A 115 -8.90 7.83 -15.85
C GLY A 115 -8.50 6.82 -16.90
N GLY A 116 -7.36 6.12 -16.68
CA GLY A 116 -6.93 5.02 -17.54
C GLY A 116 -7.98 3.92 -17.66
N SER A 117 -8.44 3.41 -16.51
CA SER A 117 -9.45 2.33 -16.48
C SER A 117 -10.77 2.74 -17.14
N THR A 118 -11.18 4.00 -16.99
CA THR A 118 -12.37 4.55 -17.65
C THR A 118 -12.21 4.59 -19.15
N ALA A 119 -11.06 5.04 -19.67
CA ALA A 119 -10.79 5.06 -21.10
C ALA A 119 -10.88 3.66 -21.72
N GLN A 120 -10.31 2.65 -21.08
CA GLN A 120 -10.41 1.26 -21.53
C GLN A 120 -11.84 0.70 -21.39
N ALA A 121 -12.55 1.01 -20.32
CA ALA A 121 -13.93 0.59 -20.12
C ALA A 121 -14.88 1.19 -21.18
N LEU A 122 -14.69 2.46 -21.54
CA LEU A 122 -15.45 3.13 -22.59
C LEU A 122 -15.14 2.55 -23.97
N LYS A 123 -13.86 2.24 -24.27
CA LYS A 123 -13.48 1.53 -25.50
C LYS A 123 -14.18 0.18 -25.60
N THR A 124 -14.12 -0.61 -24.53
CA THR A 124 -14.77 -1.93 -24.47
C THR A 124 -16.29 -1.79 -24.58
N GLY A 125 -16.87 -0.79 -23.92
CA GLY A 125 -18.27 -0.43 -23.99
C GLY A 125 -18.74 -0.11 -25.39
N HIS A 126 -17.98 0.71 -26.10
CA HIS A 126 -18.25 1.05 -27.49
C HIS A 126 -18.27 -0.19 -28.39
N LEU A 127 -17.33 -1.13 -28.20
CA LEU A 127 -17.27 -2.38 -28.97
C LEU A 127 -18.48 -3.29 -28.74
N VAL A 128 -19.04 -3.32 -27.52
CA VAL A 128 -20.21 -4.15 -27.18
C VAL A 128 -21.54 -3.39 -27.27
N GLY A 129 -21.54 -2.16 -27.78
CA GLY A 129 -22.74 -1.33 -27.94
C GLY A 129 -23.34 -0.78 -26.64
N ALA A 130 -22.55 -0.67 -25.57
CA ALA A 130 -22.99 -0.11 -24.29
C ALA A 130 -23.22 1.41 -24.34
N THR A 131 -24.07 1.92 -23.44
CA THR A 131 -24.33 3.36 -23.28
C THR A 131 -23.27 4.01 -22.38
N PRO A 132 -22.50 5.01 -22.86
CA PRO A 132 -21.38 5.61 -22.11
C PRO A 132 -21.77 6.19 -20.73
N SER A 133 -22.88 6.91 -20.64
CA SER A 133 -23.35 7.50 -19.37
C SER A 133 -23.63 6.45 -18.28
N SER A 134 -24.21 5.29 -18.64
CA SER A 134 -24.44 4.19 -17.71
C SER A 134 -23.11 3.56 -17.25
N GLN A 135 -22.12 3.47 -18.14
CA GLN A 135 -20.79 2.96 -17.78
C GLN A 135 -20.06 3.90 -16.84
N GLN A 136 -20.09 5.21 -17.10
CA GLN A 136 -19.47 6.21 -16.23
C GLN A 136 -20.07 6.20 -14.83
N LEU A 137 -21.41 6.07 -14.73
CA LEU A 137 -22.09 5.94 -13.44
C LEU A 137 -21.69 4.64 -12.73
N ALA A 138 -21.64 3.51 -13.45
CA ALA A 138 -21.24 2.22 -12.87
C ALA A 138 -19.79 2.27 -12.34
N ILE A 139 -18.87 2.91 -13.07
CA ILE A 139 -17.47 3.10 -12.63
C ILE A 139 -17.42 3.98 -11.39
N LEU A 140 -18.20 5.07 -11.33
CA LEU A 140 -18.25 5.94 -10.17
C LEU A 140 -18.72 5.19 -8.92
N VAL A 141 -19.81 4.42 -9.04
CA VAL A 141 -20.34 3.60 -7.94
C VAL A 141 -19.32 2.53 -7.53
N GLY A 142 -18.75 1.80 -8.49
CA GLY A 142 -17.76 0.77 -8.23
C GLY A 142 -16.51 1.30 -7.54
N ALA A 143 -15.98 2.44 -7.99
CA ALA A 143 -14.83 3.09 -7.38
C ALA A 143 -15.13 3.58 -5.96
N LEU A 144 -16.29 4.21 -5.74
CA LEU A 144 -16.70 4.70 -4.42
C LEU A 144 -16.89 3.54 -3.43
N THR A 145 -17.64 2.50 -3.82
CA THR A 145 -17.84 1.31 -2.99
C THR A 145 -16.51 0.64 -2.66
N SER A 146 -15.62 0.51 -3.65
CA SER A 146 -14.29 -0.08 -3.42
C SER A 146 -13.45 0.77 -2.46
N ALA A 147 -13.45 2.10 -2.62
CA ALA A 147 -12.71 2.99 -1.73
C ALA A 147 -13.21 2.91 -0.28
N LEU A 148 -14.53 2.83 -0.07
CA LEU A 148 -15.12 2.67 1.25
C LEU A 148 -14.77 1.31 1.87
N VAL A 149 -14.95 0.22 1.13
CA VAL A 149 -14.66 -1.13 1.62
C VAL A 149 -13.18 -1.28 1.94
N VAL A 150 -12.29 -0.91 1.01
CA VAL A 150 -10.83 -1.03 1.21
C VAL A 150 -10.36 -0.12 2.34
N GLY A 151 -10.86 1.11 2.44
CA GLY A 151 -10.52 2.02 3.52
C GLY A 151 -10.89 1.47 4.90
N LEU A 152 -12.12 0.94 5.04
CA LEU A 152 -12.57 0.33 6.29
C LEU A 152 -11.78 -0.94 6.64
N VAL A 153 -11.49 -1.78 5.65
CA VAL A 153 -10.69 -2.99 5.86
C VAL A 153 -9.28 -2.63 6.33
N LEU A 154 -8.63 -1.63 5.74
CA LEU A 154 -7.29 -1.19 6.16
C LEU A 154 -7.28 -0.63 7.59
N LEU A 155 -8.29 0.16 7.96
CA LEU A 155 -8.44 0.66 9.32
C LEU A 155 -8.65 -0.48 10.32
N ALA A 156 -9.55 -1.41 10.02
CA ALA A 156 -9.83 -2.57 10.86
C ALA A 156 -8.60 -3.48 11.03
N ILE A 157 -7.85 -3.74 9.96
CA ILE A 157 -6.61 -4.53 10.02
C ILE A 157 -5.56 -3.80 10.87
N ASN A 158 -5.42 -2.49 10.72
CA ASN A 158 -4.45 -1.73 11.51
C ASN A 158 -4.80 -1.69 13.00
N GLU A 159 -6.09 -1.56 13.32
CA GLU A 159 -6.58 -1.61 14.69
C GLU A 159 -6.35 -3.00 15.31
N ALA A 160 -6.79 -4.06 14.63
CA ALA A 160 -6.67 -5.44 15.12
C ALA A 160 -5.23 -5.91 15.36
N ASN A 161 -4.25 -5.40 14.61
CA ASN A 161 -2.86 -5.88 14.61
C ASN A 161 -1.84 -4.83 15.11
N SER A 162 -2.31 -3.68 15.60
CA SER A 162 -1.46 -2.76 16.33
C SER A 162 -0.90 -3.44 17.59
N THR A 163 0.27 -3.02 18.05
CA THR A 163 0.90 -3.60 19.24
C THR A 163 1.28 -2.48 20.18
N TYR A 164 0.82 -2.58 21.42
CA TYR A 164 1.12 -1.62 22.47
C TYR A 164 2.20 -2.21 23.37
N SER A 165 3.33 -1.51 23.51
CA SER A 165 4.48 -1.96 24.29
C SER A 165 4.87 -0.96 25.37
N LYS A 166 4.97 -1.43 26.61
CA LYS A 166 5.57 -0.77 27.78
C LYS A 166 7.07 -1.02 27.86
N LYS A 167 7.55 -2.19 27.42
CA LYS A 167 9.00 -2.51 27.43
C LYS A 167 9.79 -1.62 26.48
N ALA A 168 9.26 -1.32 25.31
CA ALA A 168 9.95 -0.51 24.31
C ALA A 168 10.21 0.94 24.77
N ILE A 169 9.43 1.44 25.73
CA ILE A 169 9.56 2.80 26.27
C ILE A 169 10.26 2.86 27.63
N GLU A 170 10.76 1.74 28.15
CA GLU A 170 11.31 1.66 29.51
C GLU A 170 12.47 2.63 29.74
N GLN A 171 13.29 2.84 28.71
CA GLN A 171 14.39 3.79 28.71
C GLN A 171 13.96 5.28 28.62
N TYR A 172 12.68 5.56 28.33
CA TYR A 172 12.14 6.91 28.11
C TYR A 172 11.00 7.27 29.09
N LYS A 173 10.77 6.47 30.13
CA LYS A 173 9.67 6.66 31.10
C LYS A 173 9.71 8.00 31.84
N ASP A 174 10.88 8.60 31.97
CA ASP A 174 11.09 9.87 32.69
C ASP A 174 10.99 11.11 31.80
N VAL A 175 10.78 10.95 30.49
CA VAL A 175 10.59 12.08 29.59
C VAL A 175 9.23 12.71 29.86
N VAL A 176 9.23 14.02 30.14
CA VAL A 176 7.99 14.79 30.33
C VAL A 176 7.69 15.58 29.07
N ILE A 177 6.48 15.41 28.57
CA ILE A 177 6.00 15.98 27.32
C ILE A 177 4.79 16.85 27.64
N ASP A 178 4.73 18.03 27.01
CA ASP A 178 3.55 18.87 27.08
C ASP A 178 2.39 18.21 26.31
N VAL A 179 1.29 17.96 27.01
CA VAL A 179 0.09 17.31 26.48
C VAL A 179 -0.93 18.29 25.90
N ALA A 180 -0.68 19.60 26.00
CA ALA A 180 -1.61 20.62 25.54
C ALA A 180 -1.88 20.51 24.03
N GLY A 181 -3.15 20.27 23.67
CA GLY A 181 -3.59 20.20 22.27
C GLY A 181 -3.39 18.85 21.58
N LEU A 182 -2.92 17.81 22.29
CA LEU A 182 -2.82 16.47 21.72
C LEU A 182 -4.19 15.78 21.65
N PRO A 183 -4.48 15.05 20.55
CA PRO A 183 -5.68 14.24 20.45
C PRO A 183 -5.61 13.06 21.43
N LYS A 184 -6.76 12.55 21.87
CA LYS A 184 -6.84 11.41 22.78
C LYS A 184 -7.13 10.12 22.03
N ASP A 185 -6.62 9.01 22.56
CA ASP A 185 -6.90 7.65 22.08
C ASP A 185 -6.76 6.62 23.20
N THR A 186 -7.32 5.43 22.98
CA THR A 186 -7.28 4.31 23.93
C THR A 186 -6.43 3.15 23.39
N VAL A 187 -6.16 2.17 24.25
CA VAL A 187 -5.50 0.93 23.85
C VAL A 187 -6.55 0.00 23.21
N HIS A 188 -6.39 -0.30 21.91
CA HIS A 188 -7.40 -1.07 21.15
C HIS A 188 -7.03 -2.55 20.96
N SER A 189 -5.78 -2.93 21.16
CA SER A 189 -5.30 -4.28 20.81
C SER A 189 -4.14 -4.75 21.70
N GLY A 190 -3.83 -6.05 21.61
CA GLY A 190 -2.80 -6.69 22.42
C GLY A 190 -3.26 -7.05 23.84
N PRO A 191 -2.35 -7.51 24.71
CA PRO A 191 -2.68 -8.03 26.05
C PRO A 191 -3.28 -6.97 26.97
N TYR A 192 -2.98 -5.69 26.72
CA TYR A 192 -3.42 -4.57 27.54
C TYR A 192 -4.82 -4.05 27.18
N ALA A 193 -5.40 -4.44 26.03
CA ALA A 193 -6.70 -3.92 25.59
C ALA A 193 -7.86 -4.30 26.52
N SER A 194 -7.81 -5.48 27.14
CA SER A 194 -8.80 -5.91 28.14
C SER A 194 -8.56 -5.33 29.53
N GLU A 195 -7.32 -4.93 29.83
CA GLU A 195 -6.88 -4.50 31.16
C GLU A 195 -6.94 -2.97 31.33
N ASP A 196 -6.66 -2.21 30.27
CA ASP A 196 -6.47 -0.76 30.32
C ASP A 196 -7.43 -0.04 29.37
N LYS A 197 -8.51 0.50 29.94
CA LYS A 197 -9.53 1.30 29.22
C LYS A 197 -9.32 2.80 29.40
N ASN A 198 -8.17 3.23 29.89
CA ASN A 198 -7.90 4.64 30.12
C ASN A 198 -7.68 5.39 28.79
N GLU A 199 -8.04 6.67 28.77
CA GLU A 199 -7.73 7.58 27.66
C GLU A 199 -6.33 8.18 27.84
N TYR A 200 -5.54 8.14 26.77
CA TYR A 200 -4.19 8.69 26.72
C TYR A 200 -4.08 9.77 25.63
N TYR A 201 -3.15 10.70 25.81
CA TYR A 201 -2.81 11.68 24.78
C TYR A 201 -1.90 11.04 23.73
N VAL A 202 -2.20 11.26 22.44
CA VAL A 202 -1.44 10.69 21.33
C VAL A 202 -0.38 11.67 20.86
N LEU A 203 0.87 11.24 20.89
CA LEU A 203 1.98 11.95 20.29
C LEU A 203 2.52 11.19 19.08
N ASN A 204 2.53 11.86 17.92
CA ASN A 204 3.17 11.36 16.70
C ASN A 204 4.46 12.13 16.44
N LEU A 205 5.61 11.46 16.53
CA LEU A 205 6.93 12.04 16.28
C LEU A 205 7.47 11.61 14.92
N GLY A 206 7.80 12.59 14.08
CA GLY A 206 8.46 12.38 12.79
C GLY A 206 9.99 12.29 12.89
N ARG A 207 10.66 11.77 11.85
CA ARG A 207 12.14 11.62 11.80
C ARG A 207 12.92 12.94 11.86
N ALA A 208 12.31 14.05 11.47
CA ALA A 208 12.94 15.38 11.55
C ALA A 208 12.85 16.00 12.95
N GLU A 209 11.86 15.57 13.75
CA GLU A 209 11.60 16.05 15.11
C GLU A 209 12.47 15.32 16.16
N THR A 210 13.29 14.35 15.73
CA THR A 210 14.19 13.52 16.56
C THR A 210 15.38 14.28 17.18
N GLY A 211 15.29 15.61 17.28
CA GLY A 211 16.07 16.36 18.26
C GLY A 211 15.53 16.21 19.69
N GLY A 212 14.34 15.58 19.84
CA GLY A 212 13.70 15.27 21.12
C GLY A 212 14.16 13.95 21.75
N GLN A 213 13.87 13.81 23.05
CA GLN A 213 14.30 12.70 23.91
C GLN A 213 13.71 11.32 23.55
N LEU A 214 12.76 11.24 22.61
CA LEU A 214 12.16 9.98 22.12
C LEU A 214 12.43 9.74 20.62
N PRO A 215 12.58 8.47 20.21
CA PRO A 215 12.69 8.10 18.81
C PRO A 215 11.38 8.35 18.04
N PRO A 216 11.41 8.43 16.70
CA PRO A 216 10.22 8.67 15.89
C PRO A 216 9.24 7.49 16.04
N GLY A 217 7.96 7.80 16.18
CA GLY A 217 6.93 6.81 16.46
C GLY A 217 5.65 7.43 17.00
N ARG A 218 4.66 6.58 17.26
CA ARG A 218 3.39 6.94 17.89
C ARG A 218 3.41 6.51 19.34
N TYR A 219 3.16 7.43 20.26
CA TYR A 219 3.19 7.20 21.69
C TYR A 219 1.85 7.57 22.33
N LEU A 220 1.44 6.80 23.34
CA LEU A 220 0.39 7.17 24.27
C LEU A 220 1.02 7.78 25.51
N ILE A 221 0.58 8.97 25.89
CA ILE A 221 1.10 9.75 27.01
C ILE A 221 0.02 9.86 28.08
N GLY A 222 0.40 9.59 29.33
CA GLY A 222 -0.48 9.75 30.48
C GLY A 222 -0.85 11.22 30.74
N SER A 223 -1.83 11.44 31.61
CA SER A 223 -2.21 12.79 32.07
C SER A 223 -1.08 13.50 32.85
N ASP A 224 -0.07 12.75 33.28
CA ASP A 224 1.15 13.20 33.93
C ASP A 224 2.23 13.67 32.93
N GLY A 225 1.96 13.60 31.63
CA GLY A 225 2.90 13.99 30.58
C GLY A 225 3.98 12.94 30.30
N LYS A 226 3.89 11.73 30.87
CA LYS A 226 4.87 10.66 30.68
C LYS A 226 4.42 9.64 29.63
N PRO A 227 5.34 9.08 28.82
CA PRO A 227 5.04 7.99 27.90
C PRO A 227 4.53 6.76 28.66
N ALA A 228 3.33 6.29 28.31
CA ALA A 228 2.70 5.10 28.86
C ALA A 228 2.81 3.89 27.93
N TYR A 229 2.71 4.09 26.61
CA TYR A 229 2.87 3.03 25.61
C TYR A 229 3.54 3.53 24.33
N LEU A 230 4.36 2.68 23.71
CA LEU A 230 4.67 2.77 22.28
C LEU A 230 3.56 2.05 21.50
N VAL A 231 2.96 2.73 20.54
CA VAL A 231 1.99 2.16 19.60
C VAL A 231 2.72 1.79 18.32
N ASP A 232 3.01 0.50 18.17
CA ASP A 232 3.61 -0.04 16.96
C ASP A 232 2.50 -0.48 15.98
N PRO A 233 2.30 0.21 14.84
CA PRO A 233 1.20 -0.07 13.92
C PRO A 233 1.31 -1.46 13.28
N ALA A 234 0.21 -1.94 12.70
CA ALA A 234 0.24 -3.19 11.94
C ALA A 234 1.07 -3.05 10.66
N ILE A 235 0.93 -1.91 9.98
CA ILE A 235 1.61 -1.63 8.72
C ILE A 235 2.95 -0.94 9.01
N ASN A 236 4.05 -1.51 8.54
CA ASN A 236 5.43 -1.06 8.79
C ASN A 236 5.80 -0.96 10.28
N GLY A 237 5.18 -1.77 11.15
CA GLY A 237 5.58 -1.87 12.54
C GLY A 237 6.99 -2.46 12.70
N MET A 238 7.72 -2.02 13.72
CA MET A 238 9.11 -2.45 13.95
C MET A 238 9.26 -3.55 15.00
N LEU A 239 8.24 -3.77 15.84
CA LEU A 239 8.32 -4.78 16.88
C LEU A 239 8.10 -6.17 16.31
N LYS A 240 9.04 -7.08 16.61
CA LYS A 240 8.95 -8.50 16.24
C LYS A 240 8.36 -9.36 17.34
N LYS A 241 8.45 -8.89 18.59
CA LYS A 241 7.94 -9.58 19.77
C LYS A 241 7.09 -8.61 20.59
N ASP A 242 6.03 -9.13 21.19
CA ASP A 242 5.25 -8.39 22.18
C ASP A 242 5.96 -8.35 23.55
N ASP A 243 5.35 -7.65 24.51
CA ASP A 243 5.89 -7.54 25.87
C ASP A 243 5.91 -8.89 26.61
N ASN A 244 5.12 -9.87 26.17
CA ASN A 244 5.09 -11.23 26.71
C ASN A 244 6.09 -12.18 26.01
N GLY A 245 6.82 -11.69 25.01
CA GLY A 245 7.79 -12.46 24.24
C GLY A 245 7.20 -13.28 23.09
N LYS A 246 5.89 -13.17 22.82
CA LYS A 246 5.21 -13.80 21.69
C LYS A 246 5.69 -13.17 20.38
N ASP A 247 5.97 -14.00 19.38
CA ASP A 247 6.30 -13.54 18.03
C ASP A 247 5.04 -12.95 17.36
N ILE A 248 5.15 -11.71 16.91
CA ILE A 248 4.06 -10.96 16.27
C ILE A 248 4.34 -10.65 14.80
N THR A 249 5.44 -11.15 14.24
CA THR A 249 5.83 -10.88 12.85
C THR A 249 4.76 -11.31 11.84
N GLY A 250 4.03 -12.40 12.10
CA GLY A 250 2.91 -12.86 11.26
C GLY A 250 1.70 -11.92 11.22
N TYR A 251 1.64 -10.93 12.12
CA TYR A 251 0.58 -9.93 12.20
C TYR A 251 1.03 -8.54 11.74
N LYS A 252 2.29 -8.40 11.30
CA LYS A 252 2.82 -7.14 10.75
C LYS A 252 2.83 -7.20 9.23
N PHE A 253 2.49 -6.07 8.60
CA PHE A 253 2.41 -5.93 7.15
C PHE A 253 3.47 -4.96 6.65
N ASP A 254 4.39 -5.44 5.83
CA ASP A 254 5.40 -4.61 5.20
C ASP A 254 4.81 -3.89 3.98
N ALA A 255 4.87 -2.56 3.99
CA ALA A 255 4.51 -1.71 2.87
C ALA A 255 5.74 -0.93 2.39
N PRO A 256 6.71 -1.59 1.71
CA PRO A 256 7.97 -0.96 1.35
C PRO A 256 7.76 0.28 0.47
N LYS A 257 6.79 0.23 -0.46
CA LYS A 257 6.47 1.38 -1.33
C LYS A 257 6.08 2.64 -0.54
N SER A 258 5.35 2.51 0.58
CA SER A 258 5.01 3.68 1.40
C SER A 258 6.22 4.24 2.12
N VAL A 259 7.14 3.37 2.57
CA VAL A 259 8.41 3.78 3.20
C VAL A 259 9.27 4.58 2.21
N LEU A 260 9.36 4.16 0.95
CA LEU A 260 10.08 4.91 -0.08
C LEU A 260 9.46 6.29 -0.32
N MET A 261 8.14 6.38 -0.44
CA MET A 261 7.45 7.67 -0.60
C MET A 261 7.68 8.59 0.59
N GLN A 262 7.61 8.07 1.82
CA GLN A 262 7.92 8.83 3.02
C GLN A 262 9.38 9.34 3.01
N LEU A 263 10.34 8.48 2.65
CA LEU A 263 11.76 8.86 2.55
C LEU A 263 12.00 9.99 1.55
N ILE A 264 11.27 9.97 0.42
CA ILE A 264 11.35 11.03 -0.58
C ILE A 264 10.80 12.36 -0.02
N ILE A 265 9.62 12.32 0.61
CA ILE A 265 8.98 13.50 1.21
C ILE A 265 9.88 14.10 2.29
N ASP A 266 10.31 13.28 3.25
CA ASP A 266 11.20 13.68 4.33
C ASP A 266 12.53 14.22 3.76
N GLY A 267 13.15 13.51 2.81
CA GLY A 267 14.42 13.93 2.22
C GLY A 267 14.33 15.30 1.55
N ILE A 268 13.30 15.57 0.74
CA ILE A 268 13.16 16.83 0.01
C ILE A 268 12.77 17.97 0.96
N LEU A 269 11.71 17.78 1.74
CA LEU A 269 11.14 18.84 2.57
C LEU A 269 12.02 19.15 3.79
N ASP A 270 12.73 18.16 4.34
CA ASP A 270 13.71 18.40 5.42
C ASP A 270 15.08 18.85 4.87
N ARG A 271 15.22 19.01 3.55
CA ARG A 271 16.47 19.42 2.85
C ARG A 271 17.67 18.51 3.11
N ARG A 272 17.41 17.23 3.40
CA ARG A 272 18.44 16.21 3.70
C ARG A 272 18.66 15.21 2.58
N LEU A 273 18.01 15.40 1.43
CA LEU A 273 18.15 14.47 0.31
C LEU A 273 19.60 14.51 -0.24
N PRO A 274 20.29 13.36 -0.34
CA PRO A 274 21.62 13.30 -0.91
C PRO A 274 21.55 13.44 -2.44
N TRP A 275 21.50 14.69 -2.92
CA TRP A 275 21.35 15.03 -4.35
C TRP A 275 22.38 14.36 -5.26
N GLY A 276 23.61 14.13 -4.76
CA GLY A 276 24.62 13.38 -5.48
C GLY A 276 24.12 11.96 -5.85
N LEU A 277 23.52 11.24 -4.91
CA LEU A 277 22.98 9.89 -5.16
C LEU A 277 21.79 9.92 -6.13
N VAL A 278 20.95 10.94 -6.06
CA VAL A 278 19.82 11.12 -7.01
C VAL A 278 20.35 11.30 -8.43
N LEU A 279 21.34 12.18 -8.63
CA LEU A 279 21.94 12.42 -9.93
C LEU A 279 22.67 11.18 -10.47
N PHE A 280 23.37 10.43 -9.61
CA PHE A 280 23.92 9.13 -10.00
C PHE A 280 22.84 8.17 -10.51
N GLY A 281 21.70 8.09 -9.81
CA GLY A 281 20.54 7.30 -10.25
C GLY A 281 20.02 7.73 -11.62
N VAL A 282 19.88 9.04 -11.86
CA VAL A 282 19.47 9.59 -13.17
C VAL A 282 20.47 9.21 -14.27
N LEU A 283 21.77 9.33 -14.02
CA LEU A 283 22.81 8.95 -14.99
C LEU A 283 22.78 7.45 -15.32
N ILE A 284 22.58 6.60 -14.31
CA ILE A 284 22.41 5.16 -14.51
C ILE A 284 21.17 4.88 -15.36
N ALA A 285 20.02 5.50 -15.03
CA ALA A 285 18.79 5.32 -15.79
C ALA A 285 18.95 5.73 -17.25
N VAL A 286 19.56 6.89 -17.52
CA VAL A 286 19.88 7.36 -18.89
C VAL A 286 20.80 6.37 -19.60
N THR A 287 21.84 5.86 -18.92
CA THR A 287 22.79 4.90 -19.51
C THR A 287 22.09 3.59 -19.88
N LEU A 288 21.21 3.08 -19.01
CA LEU A 288 20.42 1.88 -19.27
C LEU A 288 19.50 2.06 -20.48
N GLU A 289 18.78 3.19 -20.53
CA GLU A 289 17.85 3.47 -21.61
C GLU A 289 18.56 3.65 -22.96
N LEU A 290 19.73 4.31 -22.96
CA LEU A 290 20.61 4.40 -24.13
C LEU A 290 21.19 3.05 -24.55
N SER A 291 21.33 2.10 -23.62
CA SER A 291 21.78 0.73 -23.88
C SER A 291 20.63 -0.20 -24.30
N GLY A 292 19.40 0.31 -24.44
CA GLY A 292 18.22 -0.50 -24.75
C GLY A 292 17.76 -1.40 -23.60
N VAL A 293 18.26 -1.18 -22.38
CA VAL A 293 17.84 -1.89 -21.17
C VAL A 293 16.79 -1.04 -20.46
N PRO A 294 15.57 -1.56 -20.23
CA PRO A 294 14.54 -0.78 -19.57
C PRO A 294 14.95 -0.49 -18.12
N SER A 295 15.12 0.79 -17.80
CA SER A 295 15.57 1.28 -16.50
C SER A 295 14.60 0.99 -15.35
N LEU A 296 13.29 0.91 -15.62
CA LEU A 296 12.26 0.67 -14.60
C LEU A 296 12.36 -0.74 -13.97
N PRO A 297 12.37 -1.87 -14.73
CA PRO A 297 12.62 -3.20 -14.18
C PRO A 297 13.95 -3.30 -13.42
N PHE A 298 15.01 -2.66 -13.92
CA PHE A 298 16.30 -2.63 -13.25
C PHE A 298 16.21 -1.95 -11.87
N ALA A 299 15.62 -0.76 -11.81
CA ALA A 299 15.44 -0.02 -10.56
C ALA A 299 14.59 -0.80 -9.54
N VAL A 300 13.51 -1.45 -10.00
CA VAL A 300 12.67 -2.30 -9.15
C VAL A 300 13.47 -3.49 -8.59
N GLY A 301 14.30 -4.13 -9.42
CA GLY A 301 15.12 -5.26 -9.00
C GLY A 301 16.16 -4.92 -7.93
N VAL A 302 16.78 -3.73 -8.02
CA VAL A 302 17.76 -3.24 -7.03
C VAL A 302 17.08 -2.77 -5.74
N TYR A 303 15.85 -2.26 -5.84
CA TYR A 303 15.11 -1.71 -4.70
C TYR A 303 14.50 -2.79 -3.80
N LEU A 304 14.02 -3.89 -4.36
CA LEU A 304 13.32 -4.93 -3.59
C LEU A 304 14.30 -5.80 -2.78
N PRO A 305 13.93 -6.20 -1.54
CA PRO A 305 14.71 -7.17 -0.79
C PRO A 305 14.93 -8.45 -1.61
N LEU A 306 16.10 -9.06 -1.47
CA LEU A 306 16.44 -10.30 -2.19
C LEU A 306 15.39 -11.41 -1.97
N ALA A 307 14.81 -11.45 -0.77
CA ALA A 307 13.71 -12.35 -0.42
C ALA A 307 12.44 -12.15 -1.27
N ALA A 308 12.13 -10.90 -1.66
CA ALA A 308 11.00 -10.59 -2.54
C ALA A 308 11.36 -10.77 -4.03
N SER A 309 12.62 -10.49 -4.42
CA SER A 309 13.09 -10.65 -5.80
C SER A 309 13.22 -12.11 -6.22
N THR A 310 13.51 -13.03 -5.29
CA THR A 310 13.73 -14.46 -5.60
C THR A 310 12.46 -15.15 -6.16
N PRO A 311 11.27 -15.03 -5.55
CA PRO A 311 10.03 -15.55 -6.13
C PRO A 311 9.68 -14.92 -7.49
N ILE A 312 9.91 -13.62 -7.66
CA ILE A 312 9.68 -12.90 -8.94
C ILE A 312 10.57 -13.49 -10.03
N PHE A 313 11.85 -13.69 -9.73
CA PHE A 313 12.81 -14.31 -10.63
C PHE A 313 12.39 -15.74 -10.99
N ALA A 314 12.02 -16.56 -10.01
CA ALA A 314 11.56 -17.93 -10.24
C ALA A 314 10.32 -17.97 -11.16
N GLY A 315 9.34 -17.09 -10.93
CA GLY A 315 8.18 -16.93 -11.81
C GLY A 315 8.57 -16.53 -13.24
N GLY A 316 9.55 -15.63 -13.40
CA GLY A 316 10.12 -15.26 -14.69
C GLY A 316 10.81 -16.41 -15.40
N VAL A 317 11.56 -17.26 -14.69
CA VAL A 317 12.18 -18.47 -15.23
C VAL A 317 11.12 -19.48 -15.70
N ILE A 318 10.05 -19.67 -14.93
CA ILE A 318 8.93 -20.54 -15.31
C ILE A 318 8.28 -20.01 -16.60
N ARG A 319 7.97 -18.71 -16.66
CA ARG A 319 7.39 -18.09 -17.87
C ARG A 319 8.31 -18.25 -19.08
N TRP A 320 9.61 -17.96 -18.92
CA TRP A 320 10.60 -18.14 -19.98
C TRP A 320 10.64 -19.57 -20.51
N PHE A 321 10.57 -20.58 -19.63
CA PHE A 321 10.54 -21.98 -20.04
C PHE A 321 9.26 -22.35 -20.79
N VAL A 322 8.11 -21.88 -20.30
CA VAL A 322 6.80 -22.08 -20.95
C VAL A 322 6.78 -21.45 -22.35
N ASP A 323 7.20 -20.20 -22.47
CA ASP A 323 7.23 -19.46 -23.74
C ASP A 323 8.16 -20.13 -24.75
N ARG A 324 9.36 -20.54 -24.30
CA ARG A 324 10.34 -21.22 -25.15
C ARG A 324 9.83 -22.57 -25.67
N ARG A 325 9.04 -23.30 -24.88
CA ARG A 325 8.46 -24.59 -25.28
C ARG A 325 7.26 -24.44 -26.22
N ASN A 326 6.44 -23.42 -26.00
CA ASN A 326 5.23 -23.20 -26.78
C ASN A 326 5.49 -22.61 -28.19
N ARG A 327 6.74 -22.29 -28.54
CA ARG A 327 7.18 -21.79 -29.87
C ARG A 327 6.37 -20.59 -30.42
N LYS A 328 5.60 -19.91 -29.57
CA LYS A 328 5.02 -18.61 -29.89
C LYS A 328 6.08 -17.55 -29.65
N ALA A 329 6.55 -16.95 -30.73
CA ALA A 329 7.17 -15.63 -30.65
C ALA A 329 6.07 -14.67 -30.20
N SER A 330 6.27 -14.06 -29.02
CA SER A 330 5.86 -12.68 -28.74
C SER A 330 4.58 -12.18 -29.43
N GLU A 331 3.42 -12.69 -29.02
CA GLU A 331 2.21 -11.87 -29.05
C GLU A 331 1.77 -11.71 -27.60
N GLU A 332 1.53 -10.46 -27.23
CA GLU A 332 1.13 -9.89 -25.94
C GLU A 332 -0.18 -10.49 -25.40
N ASP A 333 -0.29 -11.81 -25.31
CA ASP A 333 -1.34 -12.43 -24.52
C ASP A 333 -0.89 -12.41 -23.06
N ASP A 334 -1.04 -11.22 -22.45
CA ASP A 334 -0.87 -10.99 -21.01
C ASP A 334 -1.80 -11.88 -20.16
N SER A 335 -2.69 -12.65 -20.80
CA SER A 335 -3.69 -13.52 -20.18
C SER A 335 -3.37 -15.01 -20.32
N SER A 336 -2.10 -15.41 -20.30
CA SER A 336 -1.76 -16.85 -20.27
C SER A 336 -2.46 -17.57 -19.09
N PRO A 337 -2.86 -18.84 -19.22
CA PRO A 337 -3.54 -19.57 -18.14
C PRO A 337 -2.76 -19.57 -16.81
N ALA A 338 -1.43 -19.62 -16.88
CA ALA A 338 -0.56 -19.55 -15.71
C ALA A 338 -0.57 -18.16 -15.07
N VAL A 339 -0.61 -17.08 -15.85
CA VAL A 339 -0.73 -15.70 -15.34
C VAL A 339 -2.09 -15.50 -14.67
N LEU A 340 -3.18 -15.99 -15.27
CA LEU A 340 -4.53 -15.93 -14.67
C LEU A 340 -4.60 -16.71 -13.36
N LEU A 341 -4.05 -17.93 -13.32
CA LEU A 341 -3.99 -18.74 -12.10
C LEU A 341 -3.16 -18.04 -11.01
N SER A 342 -2.00 -17.47 -11.38
CA SER A 342 -1.16 -16.71 -10.46
C SER A 342 -1.90 -15.52 -9.86
N SER A 343 -2.62 -14.75 -10.68
CA SER A 343 -3.46 -13.65 -10.22
C SER A 343 -4.55 -14.13 -9.26
N GLY A 344 -5.15 -15.28 -9.52
CA GLY A 344 -6.12 -15.92 -8.62
C GLY A 344 -5.52 -16.27 -7.25
N TYR A 345 -4.32 -16.84 -7.22
CA TYR A 345 -3.62 -17.15 -5.96
C TYR A 345 -3.25 -15.90 -5.16
N ILE A 346 -2.82 -14.82 -5.83
CA ILE A 346 -2.52 -13.53 -5.18
C ILE A 346 -3.80 -12.97 -4.54
N ALA A 347 -4.90 -12.93 -5.28
CA ALA A 347 -6.18 -12.45 -4.78
C ALA A 347 -6.71 -13.31 -3.62
N GLY A 348 -6.65 -14.65 -3.74
CA GLY A 348 -7.06 -15.57 -2.70
C GLY A 348 -6.23 -15.44 -1.42
N GLY A 349 -4.90 -15.31 -1.55
CA GLY A 349 -3.99 -15.09 -0.43
C GLY A 349 -4.27 -13.77 0.30
N ALA A 350 -4.55 -12.69 -0.45
CA ALA A 350 -4.93 -11.41 0.13
C ALA A 350 -6.24 -11.50 0.92
N ILE A 351 -7.27 -12.16 0.37
CA ILE A 351 -8.55 -12.36 1.07
C ILE A 351 -8.35 -13.19 2.33
N ALA A 352 -7.55 -14.27 2.27
CA ALA A 352 -7.25 -15.09 3.45
C ALA A 352 -6.52 -14.28 4.54
N ALA A 353 -5.54 -13.46 4.17
CA ALA A 353 -4.83 -12.59 5.12
C ALA A 353 -5.77 -11.56 5.78
N VAL A 354 -6.69 -10.98 5.00
CA VAL A 354 -7.74 -10.10 5.53
C VAL A 354 -8.62 -10.85 6.53
N LEU A 355 -9.12 -12.05 6.18
CA LEU A 355 -9.96 -12.87 7.07
C LEU A 355 -9.24 -13.21 8.39
N ILE A 356 -7.98 -13.66 8.32
CA ILE A 356 -7.17 -13.98 9.50
C ILE A 356 -6.98 -12.72 10.36
N SER A 357 -6.74 -11.57 9.74
CA SER A 357 -6.62 -10.29 10.46
C SER A 357 -7.90 -9.90 11.17
N PHE A 358 -9.07 -10.13 10.57
CA PHE A 358 -10.35 -9.89 11.22
C PHE A 358 -10.62 -10.85 12.38
N MET A 359 -10.12 -12.08 12.30
CA MET A 359 -10.25 -13.03 13.41
C MET A 359 -9.51 -12.56 14.67
N ASN A 360 -8.54 -11.64 14.58
CA ASN A 360 -7.87 -11.05 15.76
C ASN A 360 -8.81 -10.24 16.67
N PHE A 361 -9.97 -9.79 16.17
CA PHE A 361 -11.02 -9.22 17.01
C PHE A 361 -11.71 -10.26 17.92
N TYR A 362 -11.60 -11.55 17.59
CA TYR A 362 -12.23 -12.67 18.31
C TYR A 362 -11.17 -13.69 18.76
N PRO A 363 -10.36 -13.35 19.79
CA PRO A 363 -9.23 -14.17 20.22
C PRO A 363 -9.62 -15.59 20.64
N ASP A 364 -10.86 -15.79 21.11
CA ASP A 364 -11.36 -17.13 21.51
C ASP A 364 -11.52 -18.08 20.32
N ILE A 365 -11.86 -17.56 19.14
CA ILE A 365 -11.96 -18.36 17.91
C ILE A 365 -10.55 -18.69 17.41
N LEU A 366 -9.64 -17.72 17.44
CA LEU A 366 -8.25 -17.95 17.04
C LEU A 366 -7.54 -18.97 17.92
N LYS A 367 -7.72 -18.91 19.24
CA LYS A 367 -7.17 -19.91 20.17
C LYS A 367 -7.68 -21.32 19.85
N LYS A 368 -8.91 -21.44 19.36
CA LYS A 368 -9.48 -22.73 18.92
C LYS A 368 -8.91 -23.24 17.59
N ILE A 369 -8.35 -22.35 16.77
CA ILE A 369 -7.79 -22.67 15.44
C ILE A 369 -6.30 -22.33 15.44
N ASP A 370 -5.61 -22.66 16.54
CA ASP A 370 -4.18 -22.44 16.65
C ASP A 370 -3.42 -23.70 16.21
N PHE A 371 -2.88 -23.66 15.00
CA PHE A 371 -2.06 -24.74 14.43
C PHE A 371 -0.67 -24.85 15.08
N SER A 372 -0.23 -23.82 15.82
CA SER A 372 1.04 -23.84 16.55
C SER A 372 0.93 -24.53 17.91
N ALA A 373 -0.29 -24.83 18.37
CA ALA A 373 -0.52 -25.55 19.60
C ALA A 373 0.02 -26.99 19.50
N GLY A 374 0.89 -27.37 20.44
CA GLY A 374 1.43 -28.73 20.55
C GLY A 374 0.32 -29.76 20.82
N PRO A 375 0.59 -31.06 20.53
CA PRO A 375 -0.36 -32.12 20.83
C PRO A 375 -0.69 -32.14 22.34
N PRO A 376 -1.94 -32.41 22.73
CA PRO A 376 -2.32 -32.51 24.14
C PRO A 376 -1.46 -33.55 24.85
N ALA A 377 -0.74 -33.10 25.88
CA ALA A 377 -0.09 -33.98 26.85
C ALA A 377 -1.17 -34.57 27.78
N ASP A 378 -0.92 -35.77 28.33
CA ASP A 378 -1.87 -36.47 29.19
C ASP A 378 -2.33 -35.58 30.37
N GLY A 379 -3.58 -35.10 30.30
CA GLY A 379 -4.23 -34.30 31.35
C GLY A 379 -4.28 -32.78 31.13
N GLU A 380 -3.73 -32.24 30.04
CA GLU A 380 -3.87 -30.80 29.71
C GLU A 380 -4.97 -30.56 28.66
N GLU A 381 -5.94 -29.69 28.98
CA GLU A 381 -6.90 -29.18 28.01
C GLU A 381 -6.19 -28.21 27.05
N VAL A 382 -5.76 -28.69 25.89
CA VAL A 382 -5.28 -27.80 24.84
C VAL A 382 -6.49 -27.13 24.19
N GLY A 383 -6.61 -25.81 24.38
CA GLY A 383 -7.74 -25.01 23.89
C GLY A 383 -7.89 -24.90 22.37
N SER A 384 -7.07 -25.61 21.58
CA SER A 384 -7.09 -25.62 20.11
C SER A 384 -7.64 -26.94 19.56
N MET A 385 -8.63 -26.86 18.67
CA MET A 385 -9.23 -28.01 17.99
C MET A 385 -8.29 -28.67 16.98
N VAL A 386 -7.24 -27.96 16.56
CA VAL A 386 -6.26 -28.40 15.56
C VAL A 386 -4.86 -28.60 16.18
N ALA A 387 -4.80 -28.67 17.51
CA ALA A 387 -3.57 -28.95 18.24
C ALA A 387 -2.91 -30.25 17.75
N GLY A 388 -1.60 -30.20 17.49
CA GLY A 388 -0.83 -31.35 17.04
C GLY A 388 -1.05 -31.80 15.58
N TRP A 389 -1.88 -31.11 14.79
CA TRP A 389 -2.06 -31.41 13.36
C TRP A 389 -0.80 -31.12 12.54
N VAL A 390 -0.01 -30.14 12.98
CA VAL A 390 1.24 -29.75 12.32
C VAL A 390 2.39 -30.08 13.28
N PRO A 391 3.40 -30.86 12.85
CA PRO A 391 4.56 -31.15 13.68
C PRO A 391 5.30 -29.86 14.04
N GLU A 392 5.72 -29.72 15.31
CA GLU A 392 6.41 -28.52 15.78
C GLU A 392 7.70 -28.21 14.99
N ALA A 393 8.36 -29.26 14.50
CA ALA A 393 9.52 -29.17 13.61
C ALA A 393 9.26 -28.41 12.30
N TRP A 394 8.00 -28.34 11.84
CA TRP A 394 7.63 -27.61 10.63
C TRP A 394 7.63 -26.09 10.86
N PHE A 395 7.35 -25.62 12.08
CA PHE A 395 7.40 -24.19 12.41
C PHE A 395 8.83 -23.68 12.55
N GLN A 396 9.79 -24.57 12.86
CA GLN A 396 11.20 -24.22 12.98
C GLN A 396 12.03 -24.47 11.72
N SER A 397 11.44 -25.11 10.70
CA SER A 397 12.15 -25.52 9.48
C SER A 397 11.63 -24.80 8.24
N PRO A 398 12.52 -24.37 7.32
CA PRO A 398 12.10 -23.79 6.04
C PRO A 398 11.65 -24.83 5.01
N TYR A 399 11.82 -26.14 5.25
CA TYR A 399 11.50 -27.17 4.25
C TYR A 399 10.03 -27.21 3.83
N PRO A 400 9.03 -27.10 4.74
CA PRO A 400 7.62 -27.10 4.35
C PRO A 400 7.25 -25.96 3.39
N SER A 401 7.76 -24.75 3.64
CA SER A 401 7.51 -23.60 2.78
C SER A 401 8.20 -23.75 1.42
N LEU A 402 9.41 -24.31 1.38
CA LEU A 402 10.10 -24.65 0.12
C LEU A 402 9.36 -25.72 -0.69
N VAL A 403 8.81 -26.75 -0.04
CA VAL A 403 8.00 -27.78 -0.71
C VAL A 403 6.73 -27.17 -1.29
N ALA A 404 6.00 -26.36 -0.50
CA ALA A 404 4.80 -25.66 -0.98
C ALA A 404 5.12 -24.75 -2.17
N PHE A 405 6.23 -24.02 -2.13
CA PHE A 405 6.71 -23.19 -3.23
C PHE A 405 7.05 -24.03 -4.48
N GLY A 406 7.73 -25.17 -4.29
CA GLY A 406 8.04 -26.10 -5.38
C GLY A 406 6.78 -26.68 -6.04
N VAL A 407 5.78 -27.07 -5.24
CA VAL A 407 4.48 -27.53 -5.75
C VAL A 407 3.80 -26.42 -6.57
N LEU A 408 3.76 -25.19 -6.06
CA LEU A 408 3.21 -24.05 -6.78
C LEU A 408 3.93 -23.84 -8.12
N ALA A 409 5.27 -23.88 -8.14
CA ALA A 409 6.07 -23.75 -9.35
C ALA A 409 5.74 -24.84 -10.39
N ILE A 410 5.59 -26.09 -9.95
CA ILE A 410 5.21 -27.22 -10.81
C ILE A 410 3.80 -27.03 -11.36
N VAL A 411 2.85 -26.60 -10.53
CA VAL A 411 1.46 -26.32 -10.95
C VAL A 411 1.43 -25.22 -12.01
N LEU A 412 2.13 -24.10 -11.78
CA LEU A 412 2.21 -23.01 -12.75
C LEU A 412 2.85 -23.45 -14.07
N LEU A 413 3.91 -24.26 -14.00
CA LEU A 413 4.56 -24.82 -15.18
C LEU A 413 3.63 -25.78 -15.93
N ALA A 414 2.91 -26.65 -15.22
CA ALA A 414 1.96 -27.58 -15.82
C ALA A 414 0.81 -26.82 -16.50
N VAL A 415 0.22 -25.85 -15.82
CA VAL A 415 -0.89 -25.03 -16.34
C VAL A 415 -0.44 -24.16 -17.52
N GLY A 416 0.77 -23.61 -17.48
CA GLY A 416 1.35 -22.88 -18.61
C GLY A 416 1.63 -23.76 -19.84
N MET A 417 1.89 -25.06 -19.63
CA MET A 417 2.08 -26.02 -20.71
C MET A 417 0.78 -26.59 -21.29
N LEU A 418 -0.35 -26.45 -20.60
CA LEU A 418 -1.64 -26.85 -21.16
C LEU A 418 -1.93 -25.94 -22.36
N LYS A 419 -1.96 -26.51 -23.57
CA LYS A 419 -2.42 -25.81 -24.77
C LYS A 419 -3.80 -25.23 -24.47
N GLY A 420 -3.91 -23.90 -24.47
CA GLY A 420 -5.21 -23.27 -24.65
C GLY A 420 -5.81 -23.88 -25.91
N LYS A 421 -6.90 -24.67 -25.77
CA LYS A 421 -7.73 -24.98 -26.93
C LYS A 421 -8.08 -23.63 -27.55
N PRO A 422 -7.83 -23.40 -28.84
CA PRO A 422 -8.38 -22.21 -29.48
C PRO A 422 -9.88 -22.25 -29.18
N SER A 423 -10.40 -21.18 -28.57
CA SER A 423 -11.85 -21.07 -28.49
C SER A 423 -12.32 -20.95 -29.94
N ASP A 424 -12.88 -22.02 -30.48
CA ASP A 424 -13.81 -21.92 -31.60
C ASP A 424 -14.99 -21.07 -31.10
N ARG A 425 -14.84 -19.75 -31.18
CA ARG A 425 -15.94 -18.81 -31.17
C ARG A 425 -16.23 -18.44 -32.60
N THR A 426 -16.60 -19.45 -33.39
CA THR A 426 -17.61 -19.30 -34.42
C THR A 426 -18.95 -19.36 -33.72
N ASN A 427 -19.56 -18.20 -33.49
CA ASN A 427 -20.99 -17.89 -33.64
C ASN A 427 -21.29 -16.51 -33.08
#